data_AF-A0A4Y8LTJ4-F1
#
_entry.id   AF-A0A4Y8LTJ4-F1
#
_cell.length_a   1.000
_cell.length_b   1.000
_cell.length_c   1.000
_cell.angle_alpha   90.00
_cell.angle_beta   90.00
_cell.angle_gamma   90.00
#
_symmetry.space_group_name_H-M   'P 1'
#
loop_
_entity.id
_entity.type
_entity.pdbx_description
1 polymer ?
#
loop_
_entity_poly.entity_id
_entity_poly.type
_entity_poly.pdbx_seq_one_letter_code
_entity_poly.pdbx_strand_id
1 'polypeptide(L)'
;MNWETLRNHFPDQWVLFEAMEAHSDNGRRLVDRISLINKFNEGKDALHEYKLLHKTEPSRELYVAHTSKIELEIIERKWLGVRI
;
A
#
# COMPACT_ATOMS: atom_id res chain seq x y z
N MET A 1 -8.37 -8.85 -4.82
CA MET A 1 -7.32 -9.70 -5.44
C MET A 1 -6.12 -9.77 -4.51
N ASN A 2 -5.15 -10.66 -4.71
CA ASN A 2 -3.89 -10.67 -3.92
C ASN A 2 -2.77 -9.88 -4.65
N TRP A 3 -1.61 -9.72 -4.01
CA TRP A 3 -0.47 -8.98 -4.57
C TRP A 3 0.06 -9.58 -5.87
N GLU A 4 0.19 -10.90 -5.95
CA GLU A 4 0.67 -11.59 -7.15
C GLU A 4 -0.24 -11.32 -8.36
N THR A 5 -1.55 -11.46 -8.17
CA THR A 5 -2.54 -11.18 -9.21
C THR A 5 -2.48 -9.73 -9.66
N LEU A 6 -2.33 -8.78 -8.73
CA LEU A 6 -2.20 -7.36 -9.05
C LEU A 6 -0.98 -7.10 -9.93
N ARG A 7 0.17 -7.67 -9.58
CA ARG A 7 1.42 -7.51 -10.34
C ARG A 7 1.32 -8.08 -11.75
N ASN A 8 0.66 -9.21 -11.92
CA ASN A 8 0.47 -9.83 -13.22
C ASN A 8 -0.44 -8.97 -14.14
N HIS A 9 -1.43 -8.27 -13.58
CA HIS A 9 -2.28 -7.36 -14.35
C HIS A 9 -1.62 -6.00 -14.64
N PHE A 10 -0.72 -5.54 -13.77
CA PHE A 10 -0.10 -4.22 -13.85
C PHE A 10 1.43 -4.29 -13.67
N PRO A 11 2.17 -4.93 -14.60
CA PRO A 11 3.61 -5.07 -14.48
C PRO A 11 4.34 -3.72 -14.64
N ASP A 12 5.43 -3.53 -13.88
CA ASP A 12 6.32 -2.35 -13.95
C ASP A 12 5.61 -1.00 -13.76
N GLN A 13 4.77 -0.92 -12.71
CA GLN A 13 3.99 0.26 -12.37
C GLN A 13 4.03 0.53 -10.87
N TRP A 14 3.86 1.80 -10.50
CA TRP A 14 3.48 2.19 -9.15
C TRP A 14 1.98 2.00 -8.97
N VAL A 15 1.57 1.46 -7.84
CA VAL A 15 0.16 1.24 -7.49
C VAL A 15 -0.15 1.85 -6.13
N LEU A 16 -1.32 2.49 -6.04
CA LEU A 16 -1.97 2.87 -4.79
C LEU A 16 -3.14 1.91 -4.58
N PHE A 17 -3.18 1.28 -3.43
CA PHE A 17 -4.20 0.29 -3.12
C PHE A 17 -4.61 0.32 -1.66
N GLU A 18 -5.78 -0.22 -1.39
CA GLU A 18 -6.33 -0.43 -0.05
C GLU A 18 -6.15 -1.89 0.36
N ALA A 19 -5.67 -2.09 1.59
CA ALA A 19 -5.65 -3.39 2.25
C ALA A 19 -7.06 -3.69 2.81
N MET A 20 -7.80 -4.53 2.10
CA MET A 20 -9.16 -4.92 2.48
C MET A 20 -9.15 -5.97 3.59
N GLU A 21 -8.17 -6.87 3.55
CA GLU A 21 -7.91 -7.88 4.58
C GLU A 21 -6.39 -7.97 4.76
N ALA A 22 -5.93 -7.87 6.00
CA ALA A 22 -4.54 -7.97 6.36
C ALA A 22 -4.40 -8.44 7.81
N HIS A 23 -3.32 -9.17 8.07
CA HIS A 23 -2.94 -9.59 9.42
C HIS A 23 -1.49 -9.22 9.69
N SER A 24 -1.14 -9.16 10.97
CA SER A 24 0.21 -8.80 11.40
C SER A 24 0.92 -10.05 11.89
N ASP A 25 2.11 -10.30 11.36
CA ASP A 25 2.97 -11.40 11.79
C ASP A 25 4.41 -10.90 11.95
N ASN A 26 5.01 -11.15 13.11
CA ASN A 26 6.41 -10.81 13.40
C ASN A 26 6.82 -9.35 13.05
N GLY A 27 5.94 -8.38 13.28
CA GLY A 27 6.18 -6.95 12.99
C GLY A 27 6.07 -6.57 11.51
N ARG A 28 5.59 -7.49 10.67
CA ARG A 28 5.23 -7.27 9.27
C ARG A 28 3.71 -7.23 9.15
N ARG A 29 3.23 -6.43 8.21
CA ARG A 29 1.83 -6.42 7.80
C ARG A 29 1.70 -7.25 6.52
N LEU A 30 0.99 -8.37 6.63
CA LEU A 30 0.72 -9.28 5.52
C LEU A 30 -0.66 -8.94 4.96
N VAL A 31 -0.71 -8.49 3.70
CA VAL A 31 -1.95 -8.06 3.03
C VAL A 31 -2.51 -9.22 2.21
N ASP A 32 -3.59 -9.82 2.70
CA ASP A 32 -4.25 -10.97 2.09
C ASP A 32 -5.11 -10.55 0.90
N ARG A 33 -5.83 -9.42 1.04
CA ARG A 33 -6.73 -8.91 0.01
C ARG A 33 -6.51 -7.43 -0.26
N ILE A 34 -6.30 -7.14 -1.53
CA ILE A 34 -6.05 -5.82 -2.09
C ILE A 34 -7.22 -5.37 -2.97
N SER A 35 -7.57 -4.08 -2.84
CA SER A 35 -8.37 -3.32 -3.78
C SER A 35 -7.51 -2.23 -4.44
N LEU A 36 -7.32 -2.29 -5.76
CA LEU A 36 -6.56 -1.27 -6.49
C LEU A 36 -7.36 0.03 -6.53
N ILE A 37 -6.74 1.14 -6.14
CA ILE A 37 -7.32 2.48 -6.28
C ILE A 37 -6.87 3.09 -7.60
N ASN A 38 -5.56 3.17 -7.83
CA ASN A 38 -5.00 3.77 -9.04
C ASN A 38 -3.58 3.25 -9.34
N LYS A 39 -3.11 3.47 -10.58
CA LYS A 39 -1.77 3.11 -11.06
C LYS A 39 -1.06 4.31 -11.68
N PHE A 40 0.26 4.32 -11.58
CA PHE A 40 1.09 5.45 -11.96
C PHE A 40 2.41 4.97 -12.57
N ASN A 41 2.95 5.79 -13.48
CA ASN A 41 4.30 5.57 -14.00
C ASN A 41 5.37 6.03 -13.00
N GLU A 42 5.07 7.04 -12.18
CA GLU A 42 6.03 7.61 -11.23
C GLU A 42 5.54 7.50 -9.79
N GLY A 43 6.44 7.10 -8.88
CA GLY A 43 6.11 6.93 -7.46
C GLY A 43 5.75 8.25 -6.76
N LYS A 44 6.22 9.38 -7.26
CA LYS A 44 5.88 10.71 -6.72
C LYS A 44 4.39 11.01 -6.87
N ASP A 45 3.79 10.59 -7.97
CA ASP A 45 2.37 10.82 -8.27
C ASP A 45 1.50 9.90 -7.40
N ALA A 46 1.92 8.64 -7.26
CA ALA A 46 1.28 7.68 -6.35
C ALA A 46 1.28 8.17 -4.89
N LEU A 47 2.43 8.69 -4.41
CA LEU A 47 2.55 9.25 -3.07
C LEU A 47 1.78 10.56 -2.89
N HIS A 48 1.62 11.35 -3.95
CA HIS A 48 0.80 12.55 -3.92
C HIS A 48 -0.68 12.20 -3.71
N GLU A 49 -1.22 11.26 -4.50
CA GLU A 49 -2.61 10.80 -4.37
C GLU A 49 -2.86 10.11 -3.02
N TYR A 50 -1.92 9.27 -2.56
CA TYR A 50 -1.94 8.70 -1.22
C TYR A 50 -2.13 9.77 -0.13
N LYS A 51 -1.36 10.87 -0.17
CA LYS A 51 -1.46 11.95 0.84
C LYS A 51 -2.81 12.64 0.81
N LEU A 52 -3.40 12.85 -0.37
CA LEU A 52 -4.72 13.47 -0.52
C LEU A 52 -5.82 12.56 0.05
N LEU A 53 -5.79 11.27 -0.29
CA LEU A 53 -6.75 10.30 0.25
C LEU A 53 -6.57 10.11 1.75
N HIS A 54 -5.34 9.98 2.25
CA HIS A 54 -5.11 9.81 3.68
C HIS A 54 -5.53 11.05 4.50
N LYS A 55 -5.47 12.26 3.92
CA LYS A 55 -5.97 13.48 4.56
C LYS A 55 -7.50 13.49 4.69
N THR A 56 -8.20 12.95 3.70
CA THR A 56 -9.67 12.97 3.63
C THR A 56 -10.31 11.75 4.29
N GLU A 57 -9.64 10.60 4.22
CA GLU A 57 -10.09 9.31 4.70
C GLU A 57 -8.98 8.59 5.51
N PRO A 58 -8.52 9.15 6.64
CA PRO A 58 -7.36 8.64 7.40
C PRO A 58 -7.57 7.24 7.98
N SER A 59 -8.81 6.75 8.07
CA SER A 59 -9.14 5.42 8.55
C SER A 59 -8.88 4.31 7.53
N ARG A 60 -8.71 4.65 6.24
CA ARG A 60 -8.44 3.67 5.19
C ARG A 60 -6.99 3.19 5.28
N GLU A 61 -6.80 1.88 5.21
CA GLU A 61 -5.48 1.25 5.24
C GLU A 61 -4.89 1.24 3.82
N LEU A 62 -4.21 2.34 3.47
CA LEU A 62 -3.70 2.58 2.12
C LEU A 62 -2.18 2.33 2.03
N TYR A 63 -1.74 1.81 0.90
CA TYR A 63 -0.32 1.57 0.61
C TYR A 63 0.06 1.96 -0.82
N VAL A 64 1.32 2.37 -0.98
CA VAL A 64 1.96 2.59 -2.27
C VAL A 64 3.10 1.60 -2.43
N ALA A 65 3.11 0.87 -3.54
CA ALA A 65 4.18 -0.08 -3.86
C ALA A 65 4.45 -0.11 -5.37
N HIS A 66 5.62 -0.61 -5.74
CA HIS A 66 5.97 -0.85 -7.14
C HIS A 66 5.79 -2.34 -7.47
N THR A 67 5.12 -2.65 -8.59
CA THR A 67 4.76 -4.03 -8.96
C THR A 67 5.93 -4.89 -9.44
N SER A 68 7.12 -4.31 -9.62
CA SER A 68 8.35 -5.08 -9.83
C SER A 68 8.79 -5.87 -8.59
N LYS A 69 8.29 -5.52 -7.39
CA LYS A 69 8.63 -6.24 -6.15
C LYS A 69 7.88 -7.56 -6.07
N ILE A 70 8.63 -8.67 -6.01
CA ILE A 70 8.04 -10.01 -5.91
C ILE A 70 7.19 -10.12 -4.63
N GLU A 71 7.75 -9.72 -3.50
CA GLU A 71 7.05 -9.74 -2.23
C GLU A 71 6.56 -8.34 -1.82
N LEU A 72 5.39 -8.29 -1.21
CA LEU A 72 4.86 -7.07 -0.61
C LEU A 72 5.35 -6.96 0.82
N GLU A 73 6.49 -6.29 1.01
CA GLU A 73 7.05 -6.06 2.33
C GLU A 73 6.52 -4.75 2.94
N ILE A 74 5.63 -4.87 3.92
CA ILE A 74 5.15 -3.74 4.73
C ILE A 74 5.60 -3.97 6.17
N ILE A 75 6.47 -3.09 6.65
CA ILE A 75 6.97 -3.13 8.03
C ILE A 75 6.04 -2.28 8.90
N GLU A 76 5.50 -2.86 9.97
CA GLU A 76 4.73 -2.10 10.95
C GLU A 76 5.67 -1.21 11.75
N ARG A 77 5.74 0.07 11.40
CA ARG A 77 6.32 1.07 12.30
C ARG A 77 5.26 1.53 13.29
N LYS A 78 5.28 0.95 14.50
CA LYS A 78 4.57 1.52 15.65
C LYS A 78 5.21 2.87 15.97
N TRP A 79 4.59 3.95 15.52
CA TRP A 79 4.94 5.29 15.98
C TRP A 79 4.48 5.43 17.45
N LEU A 80 5.41 5.21 18.37
CA LEU A 80 5.28 5.66 19.76
C LEU A 80 5.43 7.18 19.74
N GLY A 81 4.36 7.89 19.38
CA GLY A 81 4.40 9.33 19.21
C GLY A 81 4.81 10.05 20.49
N VAL A 82 5.79 10.95 20.39
CA VAL A 82 5.79 12.16 21.22
C VAL A 82 5.21 13.26 20.35
N ARG A 83 4.02 13.73 20.70
CA ARG A 83 3.58 15.07 20.29
C ARG A 83 4.19 16.03 21.32
N ILE A 84 5.11 16.89 20.89
CA ILE A 84 5.57 18.05 21.67
C ILE A 84 4.79 19.27 21.17
#